data_AF-A0A3P6DDH8-F1
#
_entry.id   AF-A0A3P6DDH8-F1
#
_cell.length_a   1.000
_cell.length_b   1.000
_cell.length_c   1.000
_cell.angle_alpha   90.00
_cell.angle_beta   90.00
_cell.angle_gamma   90.00
#
_symmetry.space_group_name_H-M   'P 1'
#
loop_
_entity.id
_entity.type
_entity.pdbx_description
1 polymer ?
#
loop_
_entity_poly.entity_id
_entity_poly.type
_entity_poly.pdbx_seq_one_letter_code
_entity_poly.pdbx_strand_id
1 'polypeptide(L)'
;MQNCWSKGYRKVQFESDCSKMIKILNKEVLHFAGYNWIREVNWWKQKFEDISFMWIGRDGNQVADSLAKNVEPNNVSFVFHHYVPNCITHLLHYDHRSSS
;
A
#
# COMPACT_ATOMS: atom_id res chain seq x y z
N MET A 1 -1.97 -6.00 2.53
CA MET A 1 -1.91 -6.69 3.84
C MET A 1 -1.63 -8.19 3.68
N GLN A 2 -2.42 -8.93 2.89
CA GLN A 2 -2.21 -10.37 2.63
C GLN A 2 -0.77 -10.75 2.26
N ASN A 3 -0.19 -10.07 1.26
CA ASN A 3 1.19 -10.31 0.83
C ASN A 3 2.22 -10.06 1.95
N CYS A 4 1.98 -9.08 2.84
CA CYS A 4 2.88 -8.83 3.96
C CYS A 4 2.79 -9.96 4.98
N TRP A 5 1.56 -10.41 5.26
CA TRP A 5 1.29 -11.50 6.18
C TRP A 5 1.89 -12.83 5.71
N SER A 6 1.72 -13.17 4.42
CA SER A 6 2.25 -14.41 3.84
C SER A 6 3.78 -14.46 3.87
N LYS A 7 4.45 -13.30 3.85
CA LYS A 7 5.90 -13.16 4.00
C LYS A 7 6.37 -13.13 5.46
N GLY A 8 5.46 -13.24 6.43
CA GLY A 8 5.79 -13.31 7.86
C GLY A 8 6.02 -11.95 8.53
N TYR A 9 5.78 -10.83 7.86
CA TYR A 9 5.88 -9.51 8.51
C TYR A 9 4.78 -9.36 9.56
N ARG A 10 5.16 -9.02 10.80
CA ARG A 10 4.23 -8.84 11.93
C ARG A 10 4.09 -7.39 12.39
N LYS A 11 5.11 -6.56 12.13
CA LYS A 11 5.12 -5.12 12.39
C LYS A 11 5.20 -4.40 11.05
N VAL A 12 4.19 -3.61 10.71
CA VAL A 12 4.04 -3.04 9.36
C VAL A 12 3.57 -1.59 9.41
N GLN A 13 4.18 -0.72 8.61
CA GLN A 13 3.68 0.62 8.35
C GLN A 13 3.16 0.68 6.91
N PHE A 14 1.90 1.07 6.73
CA PHE A 14 1.32 1.27 5.40
C PHE A 14 1.29 2.77 5.08
N GLU A 15 1.88 3.13 3.96
CA GLU A 15 1.98 4.51 3.49
C GLU A 15 1.11 4.72 2.25
N SER A 16 0.52 5.91 2.12
CA SER A 16 -0.27 6.27 0.93
C SER A 16 -0.34 7.78 0.76
N ASP A 17 -0.40 8.24 -0.50
CA ASP A 17 -0.68 9.62 -0.87
C ASP A 17 -2.16 10.01 -0.73
N CYS A 18 -3.06 9.04 -0.49
CA CYS A 18 -4.48 9.28 -0.33
C CYS A 18 -4.82 9.68 1.12
N SER A 19 -4.74 10.98 1.41
CA SER A 19 -5.02 11.52 2.76
C SER A 19 -6.40 11.14 3.28
N LYS A 20 -7.42 11.15 2.41
CA LYS A 20 -8.79 10.75 2.77
C LYS A 20 -8.85 9.30 3.25
N MET A 21 -8.16 8.38 2.57
CA MET A 21 -8.10 6.98 2.97
C MET A 21 -7.39 6.81 4.32
N ILE A 22 -6.25 7.48 4.52
CA ILE A 22 -5.52 7.42 5.80
C ILE A 22 -6.38 7.90 6.96
N LYS A 23 -7.08 9.03 6.81
CA LYS A 23 -8.02 9.54 7.82
C LYS A 23 -9.15 8.55 8.15
N ILE A 24 -9.68 7.87 7.14
CA ILE A 24 -10.70 6.83 7.33
C ILE A 24 -10.13 5.64 8.13
N LEU A 25 -8.95 5.15 7.77
CA LEU A 25 -8.30 4.02 8.43
C LEU A 25 -7.87 4.33 9.87
N ASN A 26 -7.54 5.60 10.14
CA ASN A 26 -7.25 6.11 11.48
C ASN A 26 -8.51 6.48 12.27
N LYS A 27 -9.71 6.21 11.74
CA LYS A 27 -11.02 6.49 12.36
C LYS A 27 -11.30 7.98 12.61
N GLU A 28 -10.65 8.87 11.87
CA GLU A 28 -10.87 10.32 11.94
C GLU A 28 -12.11 10.75 11.16
N VAL A 29 -12.51 9.98 10.13
CA VAL A 29 -13.63 10.29 9.24
C VAL A 29 -14.45 9.03 8.94
N LEU A 30 -15.78 9.15 8.97
CA LEU A 30 -16.69 8.09 8.55
C LEU A 30 -16.90 8.10 7.03
N HIS A 31 -16.91 6.91 6.41
CA HIS A 31 -17.15 6.78 4.97
C HIS A 31 -17.97 5.53 4.63
N PHE A 32 -19.29 5.70 4.55
CA PHE A 32 -20.24 4.60 4.35
C PHE A 32 -20.02 3.83 3.04
N ALA A 33 -19.70 4.52 1.94
CA ALA A 33 -19.46 3.87 0.65
C ALA A 33 -18.25 2.92 0.66
N GLY A 34 -17.32 3.09 1.61
CA GLY A 34 -16.13 2.25 1.76
C GLY A 34 -16.28 1.15 2.80
N TYR A 35 -17.46 0.94 3.39
CA TYR A 35 -17.63 0.12 4.59
C TYR A 35 -17.08 -1.30 4.44
N ASN A 36 -17.35 -1.98 3.32
CA ASN A 36 -16.86 -3.33 3.07
C ASN A 36 -15.33 -3.39 3.05
N TRP A 37 -14.68 -2.45 2.36
CA TRP A 37 -13.22 -2.35 2.30
C TRP A 37 -12.61 -2.02 3.67
N ILE A 38 -13.21 -1.09 4.40
CA ILE A 38 -12.77 -0.72 5.76
C ILE A 38 -12.89 -1.92 6.70
N ARG A 39 -13.97 -2.70 6.59
CA ARG A 39 -14.16 -3.92 7.39
C ARG A 39 -13.08 -4.95 7.09
N GLU A 40 -12.73 -5.16 5.83
CA GLU A 40 -11.63 -6.06 5.46
C GLU A 40 -10.28 -5.59 5.98
N VAL A 41 -9.95 -4.31 5.84
CA VAL A 41 -8.71 -3.74 6.39
C VAL A 41 -8.65 -3.90 7.91
N ASN A 42 -9.76 -3.64 8.61
CA ASN A 42 -9.86 -3.82 10.06
C ASN A 42 -9.73 -5.29 10.49
N TRP A 43 -10.25 -6.23 9.71
CA TRP A 43 -10.07 -7.66 9.97
C TRP A 43 -8.60 -8.06 9.82
N TRP A 44 -7.92 -7.57 8.78
CA TRP A 44 -6.49 -7.82 8.60
C TRP A 44 -5.64 -7.12 9.66
N LYS A 45 -6.01 -5.92 10.11
CA LYS A 45 -5.30 -5.15 11.14
C LYS A 45 -5.10 -5.97 12.41
N GLN A 46 -6.11 -6.75 12.80
CA GLN A 46 -6.08 -7.62 14.00
C GLN A 46 -5.08 -8.77 13.92
N LYS A 47 -4.53 -9.07 12.73
CA LYS A 47 -3.56 -10.15 12.57
C LYS A 47 -2.13 -9.70 12.92
N PHE A 48 -1.80 -8.43 12.69
CA PHE A 48 -0.45 -7.88 12.90
C PHE A 48 -0.23 -7.54 14.38
N GLU A 49 1.00 -7.69 14.85
CA GLU A 49 1.41 -7.30 16.21
C GLU A 49 1.42 -5.78 16.36
N ASP A 50 1.92 -5.09 15.33
CA ASP A 50 1.95 -3.64 15.27
C ASP A 50 1.66 -3.17 13.83
N ILE A 51 0.83 -2.13 13.73
CA ILE A 51 0.38 -1.61 12.45
C ILE A 51 -0.02 -0.14 12.50
N SER A 52 0.61 0.64 11.64
CA SER A 52 0.32 2.07 11.44
C SER A 52 -0.09 2.37 10.00
N PHE A 53 -0.88 3.43 9.82
CA PHE A 53 -1.23 3.99 8.52
C PHE A 53 -0.78 5.44 8.48
N MET A 54 0.07 5.78 7.52
CA MET A 54 0.70 7.09 7.41
C MET A 54 0.40 7.71 6.05
N TRP A 55 0.08 9.00 6.07
CA TRP A 55 0.01 9.77 4.84
C TRP A 55 1.40 10.22 4.44
N ILE A 56 1.73 10.05 3.16
CA ILE A 56 2.98 10.53 2.57
C ILE A 56 2.67 11.46 1.39
N GLY A 57 3.60 12.36 1.10
CA GLY A 57 3.51 13.16 -0.12
C GLY A 57 3.57 12.29 -1.37
N ARG A 58 3.04 12.81 -2.50
CA ARG A 58 3.06 12.09 -3.78
C ARG A 58 4.46 11.68 -4.21
N ASP A 59 5.45 12.50 -3.89
CA ASP A 59 6.86 12.23 -4.19
C ASP A 59 7.41 11.00 -3.44
N GLY A 60 6.90 10.71 -2.25
CA GLY A 60 7.24 9.47 -1.53
C GLY A 60 6.49 8.24 -2.06
N ASN A 61 5.39 8.43 -2.79
CA ASN A 61 4.53 7.34 -3.27
C ASN A 61 4.80 6.96 -4.75
N GLN A 62 5.89 7.47 -5.34
CA GLN A 62 6.17 7.34 -6.78
C GLN A 62 6.22 5.88 -7.25
N VAL A 63 6.82 4.99 -6.46
CA VAL A 63 6.93 3.56 -6.79
C VAL A 63 5.54 2.92 -6.89
N ALA A 64 4.66 3.17 -5.91
CA ALA A 64 3.31 2.60 -5.89
C ALA A 64 2.43 3.22 -6.99
N ASP A 65 2.52 4.53 -7.23
CA ASP A 65 1.80 5.23 -8.30
C ASP A 65 2.21 4.73 -9.69
N SER A 66 3.51 4.58 -9.94
CA SER A 66 4.02 4.00 -11.19
C SER A 66 3.56 2.56 -11.35
N LEU A 67 3.65 1.74 -10.30
CA LEU A 67 3.19 0.35 -10.38
C LEU A 67 1.70 0.27 -10.72
N ALA A 68 0.85 1.08 -10.07
CA ALA A 68 -0.59 1.10 -10.29
C ALA A 68 -0.99 1.53 -11.72
N LYS A 69 -0.26 2.47 -12.32
CA LYS A 69 -0.49 2.93 -13.71
C LYS A 69 -0.06 1.94 -14.77
N ASN A 70 0.90 1.07 -14.45
CA ASN A 70 1.46 0.08 -15.36
C ASN A 70 0.83 -1.32 -15.20
N VAL A 71 -0.26 -1.44 -14.42
CA VAL A 71 -1.02 -2.70 -14.36
C VAL A 71 -1.78 -2.87 -15.67
N GLU A 72 -1.39 -3.89 -16.44
CA GLU A 72 -1.99 -4.27 -17.72
C GLU A 72 -3.52 -4.48 -17.60
N PRO A 73 -4.32 -4.03 -18.58
CA PRO A 73 -5.79 -4.11 -18.57
C PRO A 73 -6.34 -5.52 -18.80
N ASN A 74 -5.51 -6.57 -18.72
CA ASN A 74 -5.87 -7.95 -19.06
C ASN A 74 -6.72 -8.64 -18.00
N ASN A 75 -7.82 -8.02 -17.55
CA ASN A 75 -8.90 -8.64 -16.77
C ASN A 75 -8.46 -9.57 -15.61
N VAL A 76 -7.30 -9.30 -15.00
CA VAL A 76 -6.72 -10.09 -13.91
C VAL A 76 -7.09 -9.47 -12.57
N SER A 77 -7.54 -10.30 -11.62
CA SER A 77 -7.90 -9.82 -10.27
C SER A 77 -6.69 -9.41 -9.43
N PHE A 78 -5.51 -9.98 -9.70
CA PHE A 78 -4.25 -9.63 -9.05
C PHE A 78 -3.05 -10.13 -9.87
N VAL A 79 -1.89 -9.48 -9.70
CA VAL A 79 -0.60 -9.90 -10.27
C VAL A 79 0.46 -9.91 -9.19
N PHE A 80 1.22 -11.01 -9.11
CA PHE A 80 2.40 -11.11 -8.26
C PHE A 80 3.65 -11.10 -9.13
N HIS A 81 4.56 -10.17 -8.86
CA HIS A 81 5.85 -10.12 -9.52
C HIS A 81 6.90 -10.82 -8.67
N HIS A 82 7.55 -11.85 -9.22
CA HIS A 82 8.68 -12.51 -8.56
C HIS A 82 9.94 -11.64 -8.62
N TYR A 83 10.16 -10.96 -9.75
CA TYR A 83 11.22 -9.98 -9.95
C TYR A 83 10.68 -8.57 -9.92
N VAL A 84 11.55 -7.59 -9.69
CA VAL A 84 11.20 -6.17 -9.75
C VAL A 84 10.73 -5.81 -11.17
N PRO A 85 9.53 -5.24 -11.35
CA PRO A 85 9.08 -4.76 -12.65
C PRO A 85 9.98 -3.64 -13.20
N ASN A 86 10.27 -3.70 -14.50
CA ASN A 86 11.09 -2.69 -15.17
C ASN A 86 10.54 -1.26 -15.01
N CYS A 87 9.21 -1.11 -14.98
CA CYS A 87 8.54 0.19 -14.84
C CYS A 87 8.84 0.92 -13.51
N ILE A 88 9.26 0.20 -12.46
CA ILE A 88 9.59 0.79 -11.15
C ILE A 88 11.05 0.69 -10.77
N THR A 89 11.89 0.02 -11.58
CA THR A 89 13.30 -0.24 -11.23
C THR A 89 14.09 1.05 -11.01
N HIS A 90 13.92 2.05 -11.89
CA HIS A 90 14.60 3.34 -11.75
C HIS A 90 14.15 4.12 -10.49
N LEU A 91 12.86 4.01 -10.12
CA LEU A 91 12.32 4.65 -8.93
C LEU A 91 12.88 4.03 -7.66
N LEU A 92 13.00 2.69 -7.60
CA LEU A 92 13.60 1.99 -6.47
C LEU A 92 15.08 2.36 -6.30
N HIS A 93 15.83 2.52 -7.38
CA HIS A 93 17.21 2.99 -7.31
C HIS A 93 17.33 4.42 -6.81
N TYR A 94 16.42 5.30 -7.22
CA TYR A 94 16.37 6.67 -6.73
C TYR A 94 16.08 6.71 -5.23
N ASP A 95 15.04 5.99 -4.80
CA ASP A 95 14.60 5.92 -3.41
C ASP A 95 15.71 5.43 -2.47
N HIS A 96 16.38 4.33 -2.84
CA HIS A 96 17.51 3.80 -2.06
C HIS A 96 18.62 4.85 -1.86
N ARG A 97 18.93 5.66 -2.88
CA ARG A 97 19.97 6.70 -2.79
C ARG A 97 19.56 7.86 -1.91
N SER A 98 18.27 8.22 -1.89
CA SER A 98 17.75 9.31 -1.05
C SER A 98 17.55 8.91 0.41
N SER A 99 17.42 7.62 0.72
CA SER A 99 17.25 7.11 2.10
C SER A 99 18.57 6.74 2.79
N SER A 100 19.71 6.84 2.09
CA SER A 100 21.06 6.59 2.63
C SER A 100 21.72 7.89 3.08
#